data_AF-A0A3R7A405-F1
#
_entry.id   AF-A0A3R7A405-F1
#
_cell.length_a   1.000
_cell.length_b   1.000
_cell.length_c   1.000
_cell.angle_alpha   90.00
_cell.angle_beta   90.00
_cell.angle_gamma   90.00
#
_symmetry.space_group_name_H-M   'P 1'
#
loop_
_entity.id
_entity.type
_entity.pdbx_description
1 polymer ?
#
loop_
_entity_poly.entity_id
_entity_poly.type
_entity_poly.pdbx_seq_one_letter_code
_entity_poly.pdbx_strand_id
1 'polypeptide(L)' 'MTKWKRFSDVNAMTAFVIVECQKCGGLSVAEIGQKTKMCPYCGTRIRLDKAKRLASASNAREASIILRKLKEKAAEKR' A
#
# COMPACT_ATOMS: atom_id res chain seq x y z
N MET A 1 4.09 22.83 -2.19
CA MET A 1 2.72 22.43 -1.87
C MET A 1 2.49 21.02 -2.38
N THR A 2 2.34 20.06 -1.47
CA THR A 2 2.40 18.62 -1.73
C THR A 2 1.26 18.20 -2.66
N LYS A 3 1.63 17.65 -3.82
CA LYS A 3 0.73 17.08 -4.81
C LYS A 3 0.15 15.79 -4.23
N TRP A 4 -0.91 15.90 -3.44
CA TRP A 4 -1.70 14.76 -2.98
C TRP A 4 -2.32 14.13 -4.24
N LYS A 5 -1.63 13.13 -4.81
CA LYS A 5 -2.17 12.33 -5.91
C LYS A 5 -3.40 11.61 -5.39
N ARG A 6 -4.55 12.20 -5.69
CA ARG A 6 -5.89 11.63 -5.57
C ARG A 6 -5.95 10.48 -6.58
N PHE A 7 -5.53 9.29 -6.16
CA PHE A 7 -5.64 8.05 -6.94
C PHE A 7 -7.08 7.56 -6.85
N SER A 8 -7.95 8.21 -7.62
CA SER A 8 -9.36 7.90 -7.80
C SER A 8 -9.57 6.95 -8.98
N ASP A 9 -8.81 5.86 -9.07
CA ASP A 9 -9.05 4.80 -10.07
C ASP A 9 -8.67 3.45 -9.48
N VAL A 10 -9.44 2.97 -8.51
CA VAL A 10 -9.40 1.55 -8.11
C VAL A 10 -10.45 0.86 -8.98
N ASN A 11 -10.01 0.44 -10.17
CA ASN A 11 -10.82 -0.32 -11.11
C ASN A 11 -11.30 -1.63 -10.47
N ALA A 12 -12.54 -2.02 -10.77
CA ALA A 12 -13.35 -3.05 -10.12
C ALA A 12 -12.83 -4.51 -10.27
N MET A 13 -11.56 -4.72 -10.60
CA MET A 13 -10.89 -6.03 -10.69
C MET A 13 -9.53 -6.05 -9.96
N THR A 14 -9.35 -5.22 -8.94
CA THR A 14 -8.16 -5.29 -8.07
C THR A 14 -8.57 -5.75 -6.68
N ALA A 15 -8.07 -6.91 -6.25
CA ALA A 15 -8.38 -7.47 -4.93
C ALA A 15 -7.40 -6.96 -3.87
N PHE A 16 -6.17 -6.59 -4.25
CA PHE A 16 -5.11 -6.21 -3.32
C PHE A 16 -4.57 -4.81 -3.58
N VAL A 17 -4.20 -4.13 -2.51
CA VAL A 17 -3.58 -2.80 -2.52
C VAL A 17 -2.36 -2.79 -1.63
N ILE A 18 -1.28 -2.18 -2.10
CA ILE A 18 -0.07 -1.98 -1.33
C ILE A 18 -0.10 -0.58 -0.76
N VAL A 19 -0.02 -0.49 0.57
CA VAL A 19 -0.05 0.75 1.32
C VAL A 19 1.23 0.94 2.12
N GLU A 20 1.62 2.20 2.27
CA GLU A 20 2.73 2.62 3.12
C GLU A 20 2.21 3.01 4.51
N CYS A 21 2.83 2.48 5.56
CA CYS A 21 2.56 2.91 6.93
C CYS A 21 3.09 4.32 7.15
N GLN A 22 2.21 5.26 7.49
CA GLN A 22 2.59 6.65 7.77
C GLN A 22 3.44 6.82 9.03
N LYS A 23 3.51 5.81 9.91
CA LYS A 23 4.28 5.88 11.16
C LYS A 23 5.69 5.33 11.01
N CYS A 24 5.84 4.14 10.41
CA CYS A 24 7.12 3.46 10.30
C CYS A 24 7.68 3.34 8.87
N GLY A 25 6.95 3.81 7.85
CA GLY A 25 7.31 3.64 6.44
C GLY A 25 7.20 2.19 5.93
N GLY A 26 6.69 1.27 6.76
CA GLY A 26 6.56 -0.14 6.40
C GLY A 26 5.52 -0.35 5.31
N LEU A 27 5.89 -1.08 4.26
CA LEU A 27 4.97 -1.43 3.17
C LEU A 27 4.15 -2.67 3.54
N SER A 28 2.84 -2.61 3.37
CA SER A 28 1.91 -3.70 3.68
C SER A 28 0.90 -3.89 2.56
N VAL A 29 0.61 -5.14 2.24
CA VAL A 29 -0.47 -5.51 1.31
C VAL A 29 -1.77 -5.58 2.11
N ALA A 30 -2.83 -4.96 1.63
CA ALA A 30 -4.18 -5.03 2.17
C ALA A 30 -5.15 -5.46 1.06
N GLU A 31 -6.29 -5.99 1.45
CA GLU A 31 -7.36 -6.32 0.51
C GLU A 31 -8.28 -5.10 0.30
N ILE A 32 -8.76 -4.91 -0.92
CA ILE A 32 -9.67 -3.85 -1.30
C ILE A 32 -11.06 -4.21 -0.73
N GLY A 33 -11.51 -3.43 0.25
CA GLY A 33 -12.77 -3.67 0.99
C GLY A 33 -12.59 -3.51 2.50
N GLN A 34 -11.38 -3.71 3.01
CA GLN A 34 -11.06 -3.46 4.42
C GLN A 34 -10.99 -1.94 4.68
N LYS A 35 -11.59 -1.47 5.78
CA LYS A 35 -11.49 -0.04 6.17
C LYS A 35 -10.16 0.29 6.82
N THR A 36 -9.66 -0.63 7.64
CA THR A 36 -8.44 -0.45 8.43
C THR A 36 -7.62 -1.71 8.45
N LYS A 37 -6.30 -1.58 8.40
CA LYS A 37 -5.36 -2.68 8.57
C LYS A 37 -4.36 -2.36 9.68
N MET A 38 -4.11 -3.31 10.57
CA MET A 38 -3.04 -3.17 11.55
C MET A 38 -1.69 -3.37 10.86
N CYS A 39 -0.76 -2.44 11.07
CA CYS A 39 0.60 -2.57 10.57
C CYS A 39 1.32 -3.69 11.34
N PRO A 40 1.81 -4.75 10.65
CA PRO A 40 2.53 -5.84 11.30
C PRO A 40 3.89 -5.41 11.86
N TYR A 41 4.42 -4.25 11.45
CA TYR A 41 5.72 -3.76 11.88
C TYR A 41 5.66 -2.94 13.18
N CYS A 42 4.70 -2.02 13.28
CA CYS A 42 4.64 -1.06 14.40
C CYS A 42 3.32 -1.10 15.19
N GLY A 43 2.41 -2.04 14.87
CA GLY A 43 1.10 -2.17 15.51
C GLY A 43 0.12 -1.02 15.23
N THR A 44 0.48 -0.05 14.41
CA THR A 44 -0.39 1.11 14.14
C THR A 44 -1.55 0.74 13.23
N ARG A 45 -2.76 1.21 13.56
CA ARG A 45 -3.94 1.07 12.70
C ARG A 45 -3.83 2.00 11.50
N ILE A 46 -3.56 1.42 10.34
CA ILE A 46 -3.53 2.09 9.04
C ILE A 46 -4.96 2.15 8.51
N ARG A 47 -5.47 3.37 8.34
CA ARG A 47 -6.76 3.63 7.70
C ARG A 47 -6.59 3.57 6.19
N LEU A 48 -7.12 2.55 5.52
CA LEU A 48 -6.92 2.34 4.08
C LEU A 48 -7.58 3.43 3.21
N ASP A 49 -8.59 4.12 3.77
CA ASP A 49 -9.21 5.31 3.19
C ASP A 49 -8.24 6.51 3.11
N LYS A 50 -7.34 6.64 4.10
CA LYS A 50 -6.38 7.75 4.22
C LYS A 50 -4.93 7.34 3.92
N ALA A 51 -4.67 6.05 3.82
CA ALA A 51 -3.34 5.52 3.58
C ALA A 51 -2.88 5.85 2.17
N LYS A 52 -1.59 6.07 2.03
CA LYS A 52 -0.97 6.27 0.73
C LYS A 52 -0.90 4.92 0.01
N ARG A 53 -1.83 4.73 -0.93
CA ARG A 53 -1.82 3.58 -1.85
C ARG A 53 -0.67 3.79 -2.84
N LEU A 54 0.28 2.87 -2.84
CA LEU A 54 1.43 2.91 -3.75
C LEU A 54 1.14 2.14 -5.04
N ALA A 55 0.43 1.03 -4.94
CA ALA A 55 0.05 0.19 -6.06
C ALA A 55 -1.17 -0.67 -5.71
N SER A 56 -1.82 -1.21 -6.73
CA SER A 56 -2.89 -2.20 -6.64
C SER A 56 -2.53 -3.41 -7.48
N ALA A 57 -3.08 -4.56 -7.13
CA ALA A 57 -2.87 -5.83 -7.82
C ALA A 57 -4.18 -6.63 -7.82
N SER A 58 -4.39 -7.39 -8.88
CA SER A 58 -5.53 -8.31 -8.97
C SER A 58 -5.28 -9.59 -8.17
N ASN A 59 -4.03 -10.04 -8.08
CA ASN A 59 -3.67 -11.34 -7.50
C ASN A 59 -2.63 -11.19 -6.37
N ALA A 60 -2.65 -12.11 -5.39
CA ALA A 60 -1.69 -12.11 -4.27
C ALA A 60 -0.23 -12.23 -4.75
N ARG A 61 0.03 -13.07 -5.76
CA ARG A 61 1.37 -13.23 -6.37
C ARG A 61 1.89 -11.93 -6.95
N GLU A 62 1.05 -11.21 -7.68
CA GLU A 62 1.40 -9.93 -8.28
C GLU A 62 1.64 -8.88 -7.20
N ALA A 63 0.79 -8.83 -6.16
CA ALA A 63 0.99 -7.97 -5.01
C ALA A 63 2.35 -8.20 -4.33
N SER A 64 2.78 -9.46 -4.16
CA SER A 64 4.10 -9.79 -3.59
C SER A 64 5.26 -9.32 -4.48
N ILE A 65 5.15 -9.49 -5.80
CA ILE A 65 6.18 -9.03 -6.76
C ILE A 65 6.30 -7.51 -6.70
N ILE A 66 5.18 -6.79 -6.75
CA ILE A 66 5.17 -5.33 -6.67
C ILE A 66 5.71 -4.85 -5.32
N LEU A 67 5.31 -5.49 -4.21
CA LEU A 67 5.83 -5.17 -2.87
C LEU A 67 7.35 -5.31 -2.81
N ARG A 68 7.93 -6.37 -3.38
CA ARG A 68 9.38 -6.58 -3.40
C ARG A 68 10.09 -5.48 -4.20
N LYS A 69 9.59 -5.19 -5.41
CA LYS A 69 10.12 -4.10 -6.26
C LYS A 69 10.03 -2.74 -5.57
N LEU A 70 8.96 -2.47 -4.81
CA LEU A 70 8.81 -1.24 -4.06
C LEU A 70 9.81 -1.15 -2.89
N LYS A 71 10.09 -2.25 -2.20
CA LYS A 71 11.14 -2.32 -1.17
C LYS A 71 12.53 -2.08 -1.75
N GLU A 72 12.85 -2.71 -2.88
CA GLU A 72 14.12 -2.53 -3.61
C GLU A 72 14.30 -1.05 -4.01
N LYS A 73 13.30 -0.44 -4.65
CA LYS A 73 13.34 0.99 -5.02
C LYS A 73 13.44 1.93 -3.83
N ALA A 74 12.85 1.58 -2.68
CA ALA A 74 12.96 2.37 -1.46
C ALA A 74 14.35 2.25 -0.82
N ALA A 75 15.03 1.11 -1.00
CA ALA A 75 16.40 0.90 -0.53
C ALA A 75 17.42 1.61 -1.43
N GLU A 76 17.23 1.57 -2.75
CA GLU A 76 18.15 2.20 -3.73
C GLU A 76 18.16 3.73 -3.67
N LYS A 77 17.09 4.34 -3.14
CA LYS A 77 16.98 5.81 -2.97
C LYS A 77 17.60 6.33 -1.67
N ARG A 78 18.25 5.49 -0.86
CA ARG A 78 19.01 5.89 0.33
C ARG A 78 20.48 6.00 0.01
#